data_AF-A0A226DEU1-F1
#
_entry.id   AF-A0A226DEU1-F1
#
_cell.length_a   1.000
_cell.length_b   1.000
_cell.length_c   1.000
_cell.angle_alpha   90.00
_cell.angle_beta   90.00
_cell.angle_gamma   90.00
#
_symmetry.space_group_name_H-M   'P 1'
#
loop_
_entity.id
_entity.type
_entity.pdbx_description
1 polymer ?
#
loop_
_entity_poly.entity_id
_entity_poly.type
_entity_poly.pdbx_seq_one_letter_code
_entity_poly.pdbx_strand_id
1 'polypeptide(L)'
;MDILVTAMRWNYSLDPSPGQIINAFINFEKQILRGHPSPPTSLVTKFMRVVIPLAIISLSIVPVFQLLLLLFVPCTPPFLLSMRANCKEPGASGYVVQFGIRLFESWMQWHMTLSGGTWVIYVLFVGTVCFLTYFRILYSEISRIQQSDDVDACIRLYKCLQVLEKSFNDFLMYRMMPALLACAPGVQVIVQYVCINHHNDIQMPGFLVFPLIGWNAGINNFLVYTLASGINIASETALQGMKNKVVGLRGQKLIRRQLRACSLLKVKFGSNFIDRGTPLVIQDFCINQTVSLTLINAAS
;
A
#
# COMPACT_ATOMS: atom_id res chain seq x y z
N MET A 1 3.37 7.46 -20.91
CA MET A 1 2.52 6.29 -20.58
C MET A 1 1.38 6.68 -19.64
N ASP A 2 1.58 7.66 -18.75
CA ASP A 2 0.57 8.07 -17.74
C ASP A 2 -0.73 8.68 -18.29
N ILE A 3 -0.70 9.35 -19.46
CA ILE A 3 -1.89 9.98 -20.07
C ILE A 3 -2.88 8.93 -20.62
N LEU A 4 -2.39 7.83 -21.18
CA LEU A 4 -3.25 6.74 -21.67
C LEU A 4 -3.92 5.98 -20.51
N VAL A 5 -3.19 5.78 -19.41
CA VAL A 5 -3.71 5.14 -18.20
C VAL A 5 -4.75 6.01 -17.49
N THR A 6 -4.61 7.33 -17.55
CA THR A 6 -5.62 8.26 -17.02
C THR A 6 -6.80 8.48 -17.95
N ALA A 7 -6.61 8.48 -19.27
CA ALA A 7 -7.69 8.64 -20.26
C ALA A 7 -8.66 7.44 -20.30
N MET A 8 -8.20 6.23 -19.95
CA MET A 8 -9.06 5.05 -19.85
C MET A 8 -9.85 4.99 -18.52
N ARG A 9 -9.70 5.96 -17.60
CA ARG A 9 -10.43 5.98 -16.32
C ARG A 9 -11.84 6.54 -16.42
N TRP A 10 -12.81 5.63 -16.27
CA TRP A 10 -14.20 5.96 -15.97
C TRP A 10 -14.30 6.43 -14.51
N ASN A 11 -13.92 7.68 -14.27
CA ASN A 11 -14.00 8.30 -12.95
C ASN A 11 -15.06 9.39 -13.00
N TYR A 12 -16.32 9.01 -12.77
CA TYR A 12 -17.48 9.89 -12.91
C TYR A 12 -17.49 11.02 -11.85
N SER A 13 -16.76 10.84 -10.74
CA SER A 13 -16.34 11.94 -9.87
C SER A 13 -14.84 11.86 -9.63
N LEU A 14 -14.06 12.70 -10.31
CA LEU A 14 -12.63 12.89 -10.05
C LEU A 14 -12.46 13.40 -8.62
N ASP A 15 -12.26 12.48 -7.67
CA ASP A 15 -11.79 12.84 -6.35
C ASP A 15 -10.37 13.42 -6.49
N PRO A 16 -10.15 14.72 -6.22
CA PRO A 16 -8.85 15.33 -6.39
C PRO A 16 -7.86 14.93 -5.29
N SER A 17 -8.33 14.28 -4.20
CA SER A 17 -7.54 13.99 -3.00
C SER A 17 -6.19 13.28 -3.26
N PRO A 18 -6.11 12.22 -4.09
CA PRO A 18 -4.83 11.56 -4.36
C PRO A 18 -3.82 12.49 -5.06
N GLY A 19 -4.31 13.28 -6.03
CA GLY A 19 -3.48 14.23 -6.76
C GLY A 19 -3.00 15.38 -5.87
N GLN A 20 -3.88 15.85 -4.96
CA GLN A 20 -3.52 16.87 -3.97
C GLN A 20 -2.42 16.38 -3.03
N ILE A 21 -2.47 15.13 -2.57
CA ILE A 21 -1.43 14.56 -1.72
C ILE A 21 -0.11 14.46 -2.45
N ILE A 22 -0.09 13.93 -3.67
CA ILE A 22 1.13 13.85 -4.48
C ILE A 22 1.72 15.26 -4.68
N ASN A 23 0.87 16.23 -5.01
CA ASN A 23 1.29 17.63 -5.13
C ASN A 23 1.82 18.20 -3.81
N ALA A 24 1.25 17.83 -2.66
CA ALA A 24 1.73 18.23 -1.35
C ALA A 24 3.14 17.70 -1.08
N PHE A 25 3.43 16.43 -1.41
CA PHE A 25 4.78 15.86 -1.35
C PHE A 25 5.75 16.61 -2.27
N ILE A 26 5.38 16.82 -3.54
CA ILE A 26 6.23 17.53 -4.50
C ILE A 26 6.51 18.98 -4.05
N ASN A 27 5.49 19.67 -3.54
CA ASN A 27 5.64 21.04 -3.03
C ASN A 27 6.50 21.07 -1.76
N PHE A 28 6.33 20.09 -0.87
CA PHE A 28 7.19 19.94 0.31
C PHE A 28 8.66 19.76 -0.09
N GLU A 29 8.96 18.89 -1.06
CA GLU A 29 10.32 18.70 -1.57
C GLU A 29 10.89 19.97 -2.20
N LYS A 30 10.10 20.66 -3.04
CA LYS A 30 10.53 21.89 -3.73
C LYS A 30 10.76 23.07 -2.79
N GLN A 31 9.94 23.21 -1.75
CA GLN A 31 9.97 24.40 -0.89
C GLN A 31 10.77 24.18 0.39
N ILE A 32 10.57 23.05 1.06
CA ILE A 32 11.12 22.80 2.40
C ILE A 32 12.50 22.13 2.33
N LEU A 33 12.70 21.23 1.36
CA LEU A 33 13.98 20.51 1.22
C LEU A 33 14.97 21.21 0.30
N ARG A 34 14.61 22.36 -0.29
CA ARG A 34 15.53 23.14 -1.12
C ARG A 34 16.73 23.59 -0.29
N GLY A 35 17.93 23.16 -0.70
CA GLY A 35 19.18 23.49 -0.03
C GLY A 35 19.70 22.43 0.95
N HIS A 36 18.94 21.36 1.22
CA HIS A 36 19.45 20.22 1.98
C HIS A 36 20.22 19.26 1.06
N PRO A 37 21.30 18.62 1.55
CA PRO A 37 22.00 17.61 0.77
C PRO A 37 21.09 16.41 0.51
N SER A 38 21.18 15.83 -0.69
CA SER A 38 20.44 14.62 -1.02
C SER A 38 20.86 13.49 -0.07
N PRO A 39 19.94 12.88 0.69
CA PRO A 39 20.30 11.83 1.62
C PRO A 39 20.81 10.59 0.88
N PRO A 40 21.72 9.81 1.49
CA PRO A 40 22.17 8.56 0.90
C PRO A 40 20.98 7.61 0.72
N THR A 41 20.95 6.91 -0.41
CA THR A 41 19.88 5.96 -0.75
C THR A 41 19.73 4.89 0.32
N SER A 42 18.52 4.77 0.90
CA SER A 42 18.18 3.69 1.83
C SER A 42 18.23 2.33 1.19
N LEU A 43 18.47 1.30 2.02
CA LEU A 43 18.12 -0.08 1.66
C LEU A 43 16.64 -0.18 1.27
N VAL A 44 15.74 0.46 2.04
CA VAL A 44 14.30 0.54 1.72
C VAL A 44 14.06 1.14 0.34
N THR A 45 14.65 2.28 0.01
CA THR A 45 14.52 2.93 -1.31
C THR A 45 15.05 2.05 -2.44
N LYS A 46 16.18 1.37 -2.24
CA LYS A 46 16.74 0.42 -3.22
C LYS A 46 15.80 -0.76 -3.44
N PHE A 47 15.27 -1.32 -2.36
CA PHE A 47 14.30 -2.41 -2.41
C PHE A 47 12.99 -1.98 -3.11
N MET A 48 12.45 -0.82 -2.76
CA MET A 48 11.23 -0.28 -3.36
C MET A 48 11.40 0.05 -4.85
N ARG A 49 12.60 0.40 -5.31
CA ARG A 49 12.91 0.55 -6.73
C ARG A 49 12.73 -0.75 -7.52
N VAL A 50 12.86 -1.92 -6.88
CA VAL A 50 12.61 -3.24 -7.48
C VAL A 50 11.16 -3.66 -7.28
N VAL A 51 10.60 -3.45 -6.08
CA VAL A 51 9.23 -3.88 -5.75
C VAL A 51 8.17 -3.13 -6.54
N ILE A 52 8.31 -1.82 -6.73
CA ILE A 52 7.32 -1.01 -7.46
C ILE A 52 7.12 -1.51 -8.90
N PRO A 53 8.16 -1.63 -9.75
CA PRO A 53 7.96 -2.13 -11.11
C PRO A 53 7.45 -3.58 -11.12
N LEU A 54 7.93 -4.43 -10.20
CA LEU A 54 7.42 -5.80 -10.08
C LEU A 54 5.92 -5.83 -9.74
N ALA A 55 5.46 -4.96 -8.84
CA ALA A 55 4.06 -4.83 -8.49
C ALA A 55 3.21 -4.35 -9.68
N ILE A 56 3.69 -3.37 -10.45
CA ILE A 56 3.01 -2.87 -11.65
C ILE A 56 2.89 -3.98 -12.71
N ILE A 57 3.97 -4.71 -12.95
CA ILE A 57 3.99 -5.87 -13.85
C ILE A 57 2.99 -6.92 -13.36
N SER A 58 3.01 -7.25 -12.07
CA SER A 58 2.07 -8.23 -11.51
C SER A 58 0.61 -7.80 -11.63
N LEU A 59 0.29 -6.53 -11.40
CA LEU A 59 -1.07 -5.99 -11.55
C LEU A 59 -1.58 -6.09 -13.00
N SER A 60 -0.67 -6.03 -13.97
CA SER A 60 -0.95 -6.16 -15.40
C SER A 60 -1.08 -7.63 -15.82
N ILE A 61 -0.27 -8.52 -15.24
CA ILE A 61 -0.29 -9.96 -15.56
C ILE A 61 -1.59 -10.63 -15.09
N VAL A 62 -2.15 -10.23 -13.94
CA VAL A 62 -3.36 -10.86 -13.37
C VAL A 62 -4.57 -10.82 -14.33
N PRO A 63 -4.98 -9.69 -14.92
CA PRO A 63 -6.08 -9.66 -15.88
C PRO A 63 -5.78 -10.44 -17.18
N VAL A 64 -4.52 -10.55 -17.58
CA VAL A 64 -4.13 -11.39 -18.73
C VAL A 64 -4.36 -12.87 -18.40
N PHE A 65 -3.95 -13.33 -17.22
CA PHE A 65 -4.25 -14.68 -16.78
C PHE A 65 -5.75 -14.93 -16.60
N GLN A 66 -6.50 -13.94 -16.12
CA GLN A 66 -7.96 -14.02 -16.06
C GLN A 66 -8.58 -14.16 -17.46
N LEU A 67 -8.12 -13.38 -18.45
CA LEU A 67 -8.59 -13.50 -19.82
C LEU A 67 -8.30 -14.91 -20.37
N LEU A 68 -7.08 -15.42 -20.18
CA LEU A 68 -6.71 -16.78 -20.58
C LEU A 68 -7.62 -17.81 -19.90
N LEU A 69 -7.85 -17.68 -18.59
CA LEU A 69 -8.74 -18.56 -17.84
C LEU A 69 -10.17 -18.53 -18.42
N LEU A 70 -10.70 -17.35 -18.74
CA LEU A 70 -12.03 -17.20 -19.35
C LEU A 70 -12.10 -17.71 -20.79
N LEU A 71 -10.98 -17.79 -21.49
CA LEU A 71 -10.91 -18.41 -22.81
C LEU A 71 -11.00 -19.94 -22.72
N PHE A 72 -10.36 -20.55 -21.72
CA PHE A 72 -10.37 -22.02 -21.53
C PHE A 72 -11.59 -22.52 -20.75
N VAL A 73 -12.03 -21.80 -19.72
CA VAL A 73 -13.11 -22.20 -18.80
C VAL A 73 -14.05 -21.00 -18.58
N PRO A 74 -14.92 -20.68 -19.56
CA PRO A 74 -15.75 -19.48 -19.52
C PRO A 74 -16.81 -19.49 -18.41
N CYS A 75 -17.15 -20.66 -17.88
CA CYS A 75 -18.21 -20.83 -16.88
C CYS A 75 -17.70 -20.85 -15.45
N THR A 76 -16.50 -20.31 -15.22
CA THR A 76 -15.89 -20.27 -13.88
C THR A 76 -16.56 -19.17 -13.06
N PRO A 77 -17.15 -19.46 -11.89
CA PRO A 77 -17.59 -18.42 -10.96
C PRO A 77 -16.36 -17.64 -10.43
N PRO A 78 -16.47 -16.33 -10.11
CA PRO A 78 -17.67 -15.49 -10.03
C PRO A 78 -17.91 -14.61 -11.29
N PHE A 79 -17.40 -15.00 -12.46
CA PHE A 79 -17.47 -14.18 -13.66
C PHE A 79 -18.88 -14.13 -14.26
N LEU A 80 -19.24 -13.05 -14.96
CA LEU A 80 -20.55 -12.77 -15.55
C LEU A 80 -21.05 -13.91 -16.44
N LEU A 81 -20.15 -14.58 -17.16
CA LEU A 81 -20.53 -15.73 -17.99
C LEU A 81 -21.07 -16.93 -17.19
N SER A 82 -20.60 -17.12 -15.94
CA SER A 82 -21.10 -18.18 -15.06
C SER A 82 -22.55 -17.98 -14.63
N MET A 83 -23.06 -16.74 -14.67
CA MET A 83 -24.45 -16.40 -14.32
C MET A 83 -25.44 -16.69 -15.46
N ARG A 84 -24.95 -17.03 -16.65
CA ARG A 84 -25.79 -17.30 -17.82
C ARG A 84 -26.12 -18.79 -17.91
N ALA A 85 -27.40 -19.13 -18.07
CA ALA A 85 -27.88 -20.51 -18.15
C ALA A 85 -27.17 -21.35 -19.25
N ASN A 86 -26.91 -20.75 -20.41
CA ASN A 86 -26.29 -21.42 -21.56
C ASN A 86 -24.82 -21.03 -21.72
N CYS A 87 -24.02 -21.21 -20.66
CA CYS A 87 -22.60 -20.86 -20.72
C CYS A 87 -21.77 -21.85 -21.58
N LYS A 88 -22.08 -23.15 -21.54
CA LYS A 88 -21.33 -24.19 -22.26
C LYS A 88 -21.65 -24.31 -23.74
N GLU A 89 -22.90 -24.02 -24.13
CA GLU A 89 -23.39 -24.24 -25.50
C GLU A 89 -23.91 -22.93 -26.12
N PRO A 90 -23.01 -22.06 -26.62
CA PRO A 90 -23.44 -20.90 -27.39
C PRO A 90 -23.97 -21.32 -28.76
N GLY A 91 -25.16 -20.84 -29.13
CA GLY A 91 -25.57 -20.80 -30.54
C GLY A 91 -24.66 -19.88 -31.36
N ALA A 92 -24.85 -19.82 -32.69
CA ALA A 92 -23.98 -19.05 -33.60
C ALA A 92 -23.83 -17.56 -33.23
N SER A 93 -24.92 -16.88 -32.85
CA SER A 93 -24.88 -15.50 -32.33
C SER A 93 -24.33 -15.39 -30.90
N GLY A 94 -24.31 -16.51 -30.17
CA GLY A 94 -23.82 -16.61 -28.79
C GLY A 94 -22.31 -16.43 -28.67
N TYR A 95 -21.52 -16.89 -29.65
CA TYR A 95 -20.05 -16.78 -29.60
C TYR A 95 -19.57 -15.32 -29.57
N VAL A 96 -20.14 -14.45 -30.41
CA VAL A 96 -19.78 -13.02 -30.46
C VAL A 96 -20.11 -12.34 -29.13
N VAL A 97 -21.30 -12.60 -28.59
CA VAL A 97 -21.73 -12.06 -27.30
C VAL A 97 -20.85 -12.57 -26.16
N GLN A 98 -20.52 -13.86 -26.13
CA GLN A 98 -19.64 -14.43 -25.12
C GLN A 98 -18.24 -13.80 -25.17
N PHE A 99 -17.65 -13.67 -26.35
CA PHE A 99 -16.35 -13.04 -26.51
C PHE A 99 -16.36 -11.57 -26.05
N GLY A 100 -17.41 -10.84 -26.39
CA GLY A 100 -17.61 -9.46 -25.92
C GLY A 100 -17.66 -9.36 -24.39
N ILE A 101 -18.37 -10.28 -23.72
CA ILE A 101 -18.41 -10.34 -22.25
C ILE A 101 -17.01 -10.61 -21.68
N ARG A 102 -16.27 -11.58 -22.22
CA ARG A 102 -14.90 -11.90 -21.75
C ARG A 102 -13.97 -10.69 -21.84
N LEU A 103 -13.99 -9.99 -22.99
CA LEU A 103 -13.19 -8.79 -23.18
C LEU A 103 -13.60 -7.68 -22.22
N PHE A 104 -14.91 -7.46 -22.04
CA PHE A 104 -15.41 -6.46 -21.11
C PHE A 104 -14.99 -6.75 -19.67
N GLU A 105 -15.12 -8.00 -19.21
CA GLU A 105 -14.70 -8.40 -17.86
C GLU A 105 -13.21 -8.24 -17.64
N SER A 106 -12.37 -8.71 -18.57
CA SER A 106 -10.92 -8.57 -18.46
C SER A 106 -10.48 -7.11 -18.52
N TRP A 107 -11.12 -6.30 -19.36
CA TRP A 107 -10.88 -4.86 -19.44
C TRP A 107 -11.28 -4.14 -18.14
N MET A 108 -12.47 -4.44 -17.60
CA MET A 108 -12.93 -3.90 -16.32
C MET A 108 -12.00 -4.32 -15.17
N GLN A 109 -11.57 -5.58 -15.14
CA GLN A 109 -10.62 -6.04 -14.13
C GLN A 109 -9.29 -5.29 -14.22
N TRP A 110 -8.71 -5.21 -15.42
CA TRP A 110 -7.47 -4.46 -15.66
C TRP A 110 -7.59 -3.02 -15.20
N HIS A 111 -8.74 -2.41 -15.48
CA HIS A 111 -9.05 -1.07 -15.05
C HIS A 111 -9.07 -0.93 -13.53
N MET A 112 -9.80 -1.80 -12.84
CA MET A 112 -9.94 -1.80 -11.40
C MET A 112 -8.61 -2.08 -10.68
N THR A 113 -7.84 -3.06 -11.16
CA THR A 113 -6.54 -3.43 -10.55
C THR A 113 -5.50 -2.33 -10.74
N LEU A 114 -5.40 -1.73 -11.93
CA LEU A 114 -4.54 -0.56 -12.12
C LEU A 114 -5.06 0.63 -11.32
N SER A 115 -6.37 0.83 -11.23
CA SER A 115 -6.95 1.96 -10.51
C SER A 115 -6.55 1.98 -9.04
N GLY A 116 -6.92 0.91 -8.32
CA GLY A 116 -6.60 0.73 -6.91
C GLY A 116 -5.10 0.52 -6.68
N GLY A 117 -4.44 -0.23 -7.56
CA GLY A 117 -3.02 -0.52 -7.48
C GLY A 117 -2.15 0.74 -7.55
N THR A 118 -2.45 1.68 -8.45
CA THR A 118 -1.73 2.97 -8.52
C THR A 118 -1.83 3.74 -7.21
N TRP A 119 -2.99 3.75 -6.54
CA TRP A 119 -3.13 4.47 -5.26
C TRP A 119 -2.30 3.82 -4.16
N VAL A 120 -2.35 2.49 -4.04
CA VAL A 120 -1.51 1.74 -3.08
C VAL A 120 -0.03 1.97 -3.35
N ILE A 121 0.40 1.90 -4.61
CA ILE A 121 1.81 2.06 -5.00
C ILE A 121 2.31 3.49 -4.78
N TYR A 122 1.63 4.50 -5.32
CA TYR A 122 2.17 5.86 -5.31
C TYR A 122 1.81 6.64 -4.05
N VAL A 123 0.61 6.46 -3.50
CA VAL A 123 0.26 7.18 -2.27
C VAL A 123 0.88 6.45 -1.08
N LEU A 124 0.50 5.21 -0.84
CA LEU A 124 0.94 4.51 0.38
C LEU A 124 2.44 4.17 0.35
N PHE A 125 2.91 3.43 -0.66
CA PHE A 125 4.29 2.96 -0.71
C PHE A 125 5.29 4.10 -0.95
N VAL A 126 5.15 4.85 -2.05
CA VAL A 126 6.08 5.96 -2.36
C VAL A 126 5.99 7.06 -1.29
N GLY A 127 4.79 7.46 -0.85
CA GLY A 127 4.62 8.45 0.22
C GLY A 127 5.30 8.03 1.53
N THR A 128 5.23 6.75 1.90
CA THR A 128 5.95 6.25 3.08
C THR A 128 7.46 6.30 2.91
N VAL A 129 7.98 5.91 1.74
CA VAL A 129 9.42 6.02 1.44
C VAL A 129 9.88 7.48 1.49
N CYS A 130 9.07 8.42 1.01
CA CYS A 130 9.32 9.85 1.12
C CYS A 130 9.43 10.27 2.59
N PHE A 131 8.48 9.92 3.45
CA PHE A 131 8.57 10.20 4.90
C PHE A 131 9.85 9.66 5.53
N LEU A 132 10.17 8.38 5.29
CA LEU A 132 11.41 7.77 5.81
C LEU A 132 12.66 8.49 5.32
N THR A 133 12.64 8.98 4.08
CA THR A 133 13.72 9.78 3.49
C THR A 133 13.81 11.15 4.16
N TYR A 134 12.69 11.82 4.41
CA TYR A 134 12.67 13.11 5.09
C TYR A 134 13.14 13.01 6.54
N PHE A 135 12.80 11.92 7.25
CA PHE A 135 13.31 11.67 8.58
C PHE A 135 14.83 11.46 8.61
N ARG A 136 15.43 10.90 7.55
CA ARG A 136 16.90 10.80 7.45
C ARG A 136 17.56 12.16 7.28
N ILE A 137 16.95 13.03 6.48
CA ILE A 137 17.41 14.42 6.34
C ILE A 137 17.31 15.12 7.69
N LEU A 138 16.16 15.02 8.36
CA LEU A 138 15.96 15.59 9.69
C LEU A 138 16.98 15.03 10.70
N TYR A 139 17.28 13.73 10.67
CA TYR A 139 18.29 13.13 11.55
C TYR A 139 19.69 13.70 11.28
N SER A 140 20.05 13.91 10.01
CA SER A 140 21.30 14.57 9.64
C SER A 140 21.39 15.97 10.23
N GLU A 141 20.31 16.76 10.18
CA GLU A 141 20.28 18.10 10.79
C GLU A 141 20.34 18.03 12.32
N ILE A 142 19.62 17.09 12.95
CA ILE A 142 19.68 16.88 14.40
C ILE A 142 21.12 16.56 14.86
N SER A 143 21.86 15.79 14.07
CA SER A 143 23.25 15.44 14.41
C SER A 143 24.20 16.66 14.39
N ARG A 144 23.85 17.70 13.61
CA ARG A 144 24.63 18.93 13.41
C ARG A 144 24.29 20.07 14.37
N ILE A 145 23.24 19.91 15.18
CA ILE A 145 22.83 20.94 16.16
C ILE A 145 24.00 21.32 17.06
N GLN A 146 24.36 22.62 17.05
CA GLN A 146 25.30 23.23 17.99
C GLN A 146 24.64 24.37 18.78
N GLN A 147 23.69 25.08 18.18
CA GLN A 147 23.05 26.26 18.75
C GLN A 147 21.54 26.08 18.94
N SER A 148 20.91 26.97 19.70
CA SER A 148 19.45 26.97 19.89
C SER A 148 18.68 27.13 18.59
N ASP A 149 19.20 27.94 17.67
CA ASP A 149 18.54 28.31 16.42
C ASP A 149 18.45 27.11 15.46
N ASP A 150 19.44 26.21 15.51
CA ASP A 150 19.45 24.95 14.76
C ASP A 150 18.31 24.01 15.23
N VAL A 151 18.02 24.01 16.54
CA VAL A 151 16.93 23.21 17.10
C VAL A 151 15.58 23.75 16.63
N ASP A 152 15.40 25.06 16.60
CA ASP A 152 14.16 25.68 16.14
C ASP A 152 13.91 25.38 14.66
N ALA A 153 14.96 25.35 13.82
CA ALA A 153 14.87 24.89 12.44
C ALA A 153 14.44 23.41 12.33
N CYS A 154 15.02 22.52 13.13
CA CYS A 154 14.62 21.10 13.20
C CYS A 154 13.17 20.92 13.66
N ILE A 155 12.73 21.68 14.67
CA ILE A 155 11.35 21.67 15.17
C ILE A 155 10.39 22.15 14.08
N ARG A 156 10.75 23.21 13.33
CA ARG A 156 9.94 23.71 12.22
C ARG A 156 9.81 22.66 11.13
N LEU A 157 10.91 22.00 10.75
CA LEU A 157 10.89 20.91 9.76
C LEU A 157 10.00 19.75 10.23
N TYR A 158 10.12 19.35 11.49
CA TYR A 158 9.27 18.30 12.08
C TYR A 158 7.78 18.68 12.08
N LYS A 159 7.43 19.93 12.41
CA LYS A 159 6.04 20.42 12.33
C LYS A 159 5.51 20.40 10.90
N CYS A 160 6.33 20.73 9.90
CA CYS A 160 5.93 20.62 8.50
C CYS A 160 5.66 19.15 8.12
N LEU A 161 6.48 18.21 8.62
CA LEU A 161 6.22 16.77 8.45
C LEU A 161 4.90 16.34 9.12
N GLN A 162 4.57 16.87 10.30
CA GLN A 162 3.29 16.57 10.96
C GLN A 162 2.08 17.04 10.13
N VAL A 163 2.17 18.22 9.51
CA VAL A 163 1.11 18.71 8.62
C VAL A 163 0.97 17.81 7.40
N LEU A 164 2.09 17.39 6.80
CA LEU A 164 2.10 16.48 5.66
C LEU A 164 1.52 15.10 6.04
N GLU A 165 1.85 14.58 7.23
CA GLU A 165 1.31 13.33 7.76
C GLU A 165 -0.21 13.40 7.99
N LYS A 166 -0.72 14.54 8.45
CA LYS A 166 -2.16 14.73 8.60
C LYS A 166 -2.88 14.69 7.26
N SER A 167 -2.33 15.39 6.25
CA SER A 167 -2.87 15.34 4.88
C SER A 167 -2.79 13.93 4.28
N PHE A 168 -1.72 13.19 4.58
CA PHE A 168 -1.56 11.81 4.15
C PHE A 168 -2.58 10.87 4.79
N ASN A 169 -2.78 10.99 6.10
CA ASN A 169 -3.73 10.20 6.87
C ASN A 169 -5.19 10.52 6.51
N ASP A 170 -5.53 11.78 6.21
CA ASP A 170 -6.91 12.15 5.84
C ASP A 170 -7.42 11.36 4.62
N PHE A 171 -6.54 10.97 3.70
CA PHE A 171 -6.90 10.11 2.58
C PHE A 171 -6.74 8.61 2.89
N LEU A 172 -5.62 8.22 3.51
CA LEU A 172 -5.35 6.81 3.78
C LEU A 172 -6.35 6.20 4.76
N MET A 173 -6.65 6.90 5.85
CA MET A 173 -7.35 6.37 7.02
C MET A 173 -8.78 5.93 6.71
N TYR A 174 -9.49 6.66 5.84
CA TYR A 174 -10.91 6.41 5.56
C TYR A 174 -11.17 5.51 4.36
N ARG A 175 -10.20 5.38 3.45
CA ARG A 175 -10.43 4.66 2.18
C ARG A 175 -9.47 3.51 1.97
N MET A 176 -8.17 3.80 1.97
CA MET A 176 -7.17 2.79 1.61
C MET A 176 -6.91 1.81 2.73
N MET A 177 -6.76 2.31 3.96
CA MET A 177 -6.43 1.46 5.11
C MET A 177 -7.52 0.43 5.42
N PRO A 178 -8.83 0.78 5.47
CA PRO A 178 -9.87 -0.22 5.68
C PRO A 178 -9.92 -1.26 4.56
N ALA A 179 -9.79 -0.83 3.30
CA ALA A 179 -9.77 -1.75 2.16
C ALA A 179 -8.57 -2.70 2.22
N LEU A 180 -7.37 -2.21 2.55
CA LEU A 180 -6.18 -3.04 2.69
C LEU A 180 -6.29 -4.02 3.87
N LEU A 181 -6.79 -3.55 5.03
CA LEU A 181 -6.96 -4.38 6.22
C LEU A 181 -8.03 -5.47 6.05
N ALA A 182 -9.06 -5.23 5.26
CA ALA A 182 -10.09 -6.22 4.98
C ALA A 182 -9.71 -7.13 3.80
N CYS A 183 -9.38 -6.55 2.65
CA CYS A 183 -9.23 -7.30 1.41
C CYS A 183 -7.91 -8.06 1.34
N ALA A 184 -6.78 -7.50 1.78
CA ALA A 184 -5.50 -8.18 1.60
C ALA A 184 -5.36 -9.44 2.49
N PRO A 185 -5.71 -9.41 3.80
CA PRO A 185 -5.81 -10.61 4.61
C PRO A 185 -6.86 -11.60 4.10
N GLY A 186 -8.05 -11.12 3.70
CA GLY A 186 -9.10 -11.98 3.16
C GLY A 186 -8.66 -12.74 1.90
N VAL A 187 -8.05 -12.05 0.95
CA VAL A 187 -7.47 -12.66 -0.26
C VAL A 187 -6.37 -13.65 0.12
N GLN A 188 -5.48 -13.29 1.04
CA GLN A 188 -4.43 -14.19 1.50
C GLN A 188 -5.00 -15.50 2.08
N VAL A 189 -5.98 -15.42 2.97
CA VAL A 189 -6.64 -16.58 3.59
C VAL A 189 -7.30 -17.47 2.54
N ILE A 190 -8.13 -16.90 1.66
CA ILE A 190 -8.86 -17.66 0.64
C ILE A 190 -7.87 -18.37 -0.29
N VAL A 191 -6.84 -17.67 -0.74
CA VAL A 191 -5.86 -18.21 -1.67
C VAL A 191 -5.00 -19.29 -1.02
N GLN A 192 -4.56 -19.09 0.23
CA GLN A 192 -3.83 -20.10 0.97
C GLN A 192 -4.70 -21.35 1.20
N TYR A 193 -5.97 -21.18 1.54
CA TYR A 193 -6.92 -22.29 1.68
C TYR A 193 -7.06 -23.09 0.38
N VAL A 194 -7.26 -22.43 -0.77
CA VAL A 194 -7.36 -23.07 -2.09
C VAL A 194 -6.05 -23.80 -2.44
N CYS A 195 -4.90 -23.18 -2.18
CA CYS A 195 -3.59 -23.80 -2.42
C CYS A 195 -3.34 -25.04 -1.55
N ILE A 196 -3.94 -25.14 -0.37
CA ILE A 196 -3.77 -26.30 0.53
C ILE A 196 -4.79 -27.39 0.19
N ASN A 197 -6.08 -27.06 0.15
CA ASN A 197 -7.17 -28.03 0.06
C ASN A 197 -7.49 -28.45 -1.38
N HIS A 198 -7.35 -27.55 -2.34
CA HIS A 198 -7.82 -27.75 -3.72
C HIS A 198 -6.68 -27.84 -4.74
N HIS A 199 -5.46 -28.15 -4.30
CA HIS A 199 -4.29 -28.21 -5.19
C HIS A 199 -4.37 -29.31 -6.24
N ASN A 200 -5.09 -30.40 -5.97
CA ASN A 200 -5.29 -31.48 -6.93
C ASN A 200 -6.55 -31.31 -7.80
N ASP A 201 -7.50 -30.48 -7.36
CA ASP A 201 -8.78 -30.29 -8.05
C ASP A 201 -8.66 -29.31 -9.22
N ILE A 202 -7.72 -28.36 -9.13
CA ILE A 202 -7.53 -27.31 -10.10
C ILE A 202 -6.44 -27.70 -11.09
N GLN A 203 -6.82 -27.91 -12.34
CA GLN A 203 -5.86 -28.25 -13.41
C GLN A 203 -4.88 -27.10 -13.70
N MET A 204 -3.64 -27.47 -14.00
CA MET A 204 -2.65 -26.54 -14.54
C MET A 204 -3.05 -26.10 -15.95
N PRO A 205 -2.85 -24.83 -16.34
CA PRO A 205 -2.07 -23.78 -15.65
C PRO A 205 -2.88 -22.92 -14.66
N GLY A 206 -4.18 -23.13 -14.52
CA GLY A 206 -5.07 -22.27 -13.72
C GLY A 206 -4.67 -22.20 -12.24
N PHE A 207 -4.15 -23.29 -11.69
CA PHE A 207 -3.67 -23.34 -10.31
C PHE A 207 -2.56 -22.32 -10.02
N LEU A 208 -1.68 -22.02 -10.99
CA LEU A 208 -0.51 -21.15 -10.77
C LEU A 208 -0.89 -19.72 -10.34
N VAL A 209 -2.10 -19.27 -10.69
CA VAL A 209 -2.62 -17.95 -10.32
C VAL A 209 -2.78 -17.83 -8.79
N PHE A 210 -3.17 -18.91 -8.11
CA PHE A 210 -3.40 -18.88 -6.66
C PHE A 210 -2.10 -18.66 -5.88
N PRO A 211 -1.02 -19.48 -5.99
CA PRO A 211 0.23 -19.20 -5.29
C PRO A 211 0.80 -17.82 -5.59
N LEU A 212 0.67 -17.32 -6.83
CA LEU A 212 1.13 -15.98 -7.21
C LEU A 212 0.35 -14.87 -6.48
N ILE A 213 -0.98 -14.95 -6.44
CA ILE A 213 -1.81 -14.00 -5.68
C ILE A 213 -1.50 -14.08 -4.19
N GLY A 214 -1.35 -15.29 -3.64
CA GLY A 214 -1.07 -15.51 -2.23
C GLY A 214 0.28 -14.92 -1.82
N TRP A 215 1.30 -15.12 -2.65
CA TRP A 215 2.62 -14.52 -2.48
C TRP A 215 2.57 -13.00 -2.52
N ASN A 216 1.87 -12.43 -3.51
CA ASN A 216 1.68 -10.98 -3.63
C ASN A 216 0.92 -10.39 -2.44
N ALA A 217 -0.14 -11.05 -1.98
CA ALA A 217 -0.92 -10.63 -0.81
C ALA A 217 -0.08 -10.67 0.46
N GLY A 218 0.70 -11.73 0.66
CA GLY A 218 1.62 -11.88 1.78
C GLY A 218 2.70 -10.80 1.82
N ILE A 219 3.39 -10.58 0.69
CA ILE A 219 4.38 -9.50 0.56
C ILE A 219 3.74 -8.14 0.80
N ASN A 220 2.58 -7.87 0.19
CA ASN A 220 1.90 -6.58 0.33
C ASN A 220 1.51 -6.32 1.79
N ASN A 221 0.91 -7.31 2.46
CA ASN A 221 0.58 -7.23 3.89
C ASN A 221 1.84 -6.92 4.71
N PHE A 222 2.90 -7.72 4.56
CA PHE A 222 4.13 -7.51 5.32
C PHE A 222 4.72 -6.12 5.08
N LEU A 223 4.91 -5.72 3.81
CA LEU A 223 5.54 -4.45 3.46
C LEU A 223 4.73 -3.24 3.92
N VAL A 224 3.41 -3.23 3.72
CA VAL A 224 2.56 -2.10 4.11
C VAL A 224 2.67 -1.84 5.62
N TYR A 225 2.50 -2.88 6.45
CA TYR A 225 2.50 -2.71 7.89
C TYR A 225 3.91 -2.43 8.44
N THR A 226 4.95 -3.06 7.89
CA THR A 226 6.34 -2.78 8.27
C THR A 226 6.74 -1.34 7.93
N LEU A 227 6.39 -0.85 6.74
CA LEU A 227 6.73 0.52 6.33
C LEU A 227 5.95 1.56 7.15
N ALA A 228 4.66 1.32 7.41
CA ALA A 228 3.84 2.18 8.25
C ALA A 228 4.38 2.28 9.69
N SER A 229 4.78 1.15 10.29
CA SER A 229 5.42 1.16 11.60
C SER A 229 6.76 1.91 11.59
N GLY A 230 7.53 1.81 10.49
CA GLY A 230 8.78 2.53 10.29
C GLY A 230 8.67 4.04 10.43
N ILE A 231 7.56 4.65 9.98
CA ILE A 231 7.29 6.09 10.16
C ILE A 231 7.22 6.46 11.65
N ASN A 232 6.49 5.67 12.43
CA ASN A 232 6.33 5.89 13.87
C ASN A 232 7.68 5.80 14.60
N ILE A 233 8.46 4.76 14.28
CA ILE A 233 9.81 4.57 14.83
C ILE A 233 10.71 5.75 14.49
N ALA A 234 10.76 6.15 13.21
CA ALA A 234 11.62 7.23 12.76
C ALA A 234 11.23 8.57 13.43
N SER A 235 9.94 8.81 13.58
CA SER A 235 9.40 9.97 14.30
C SER A 235 9.81 9.98 15.78
N GLU A 236 9.70 8.84 16.46
CA GLU A 236 10.09 8.71 17.86
C GLU A 236 11.59 8.96 18.04
N THR A 237 12.42 8.32 17.23
CA THR A 237 13.87 8.51 17.26
C THR A 237 14.26 9.96 16.98
N ALA A 238 13.59 10.64 16.03
CA ALA A 238 13.85 12.05 15.74
C ALA A 238 13.51 12.96 16.94
N LEU A 239 12.35 12.76 17.58
CA LEU A 239 11.98 13.54 18.78
C LEU A 239 12.92 13.28 19.95
N GLN A 240 13.33 12.04 20.18
CA GLN A 240 14.29 11.69 21.23
C GLN A 240 15.67 12.31 20.93
N GLY A 241 16.13 12.25 19.68
CA GLY A 241 17.37 12.89 19.24
C GLY A 241 17.38 14.40 19.52
N MET A 242 16.31 15.11 19.17
CA MET A 242 16.17 16.54 19.50
C MET A 242 16.16 16.77 21.01
N LYS A 243 15.41 15.98 21.79
CA LYS A 243 15.36 16.13 23.26
C LYS A 243 16.74 15.98 23.90
N ASN A 244 17.53 15.03 23.44
CA ASN A 244 18.88 14.78 23.95
C ASN A 244 19.83 15.95 23.64
N LYS A 245 19.75 16.51 22.42
CA LYS A 245 20.57 17.66 22.01
C LYS A 245 20.21 18.97 22.72
N VAL A 246 18.99 19.09 23.23
CA VAL A 246 18.54 20.29 23.96
C VAL A 246 19.12 20.37 25.37
N VAL A 247 19.63 19.27 25.94
CA VAL A 247 20.27 19.29 27.26
C VAL A 247 21.55 20.12 27.20
N GLY A 248 21.59 21.23 27.94
CA GLY A 248 22.76 22.11 28.00
C GLY A 248 22.69 23.33 27.07
N LEU A 249 21.67 23.43 26.20
CA LEU A 249 21.46 24.62 25.39
C LEU A 249 20.80 25.75 26.19
N ARG A 250 21.18 26.99 25.87
CA ARG A 250 20.50 28.20 26.38
C ARG A 250 19.05 28.19 25.90
N GLY A 251 18.10 28.51 26.78
CA GLY A 251 16.66 28.49 26.43
C GLY A 251 15.99 27.11 26.44
N GLN A 252 16.67 26.06 26.91
CA GLN A 252 16.16 24.68 26.94
C GLN A 252 14.74 24.51 27.52
N LYS A 253 14.31 25.34 28.47
CA LYS A 253 12.95 25.25 29.05
C LYS A 253 11.85 25.49 27.99
N LEU A 254 12.01 26.52 27.16
CA LEU A 254 11.06 26.85 26.10
C LEU A 254 11.08 25.79 25.01
N ILE A 255 12.27 25.38 24.58
CA ILE A 255 12.45 24.37 23.53
C ILE A 255 11.88 23.02 23.96
N ARG A 256 12.13 22.58 25.21
CA ARG A 256 11.52 21.35 25.76
C ARG A 256 10.00 21.42 25.79
N ARG A 257 9.41 22.60 26.08
CA ARG A 257 7.96 22.79 26.03
C ARG A 257 7.44 22.63 24.60
N GLN A 258 8.14 23.17 23.60
CA GLN A 258 7.77 22.99 22.20
C GLN A 258 7.88 21.53 21.75
N LEU A 259 8.98 20.83 22.09
CA LEU A 259 9.16 19.41 21.77
C LEU A 259 8.12 18.52 22.46
N ARG A 260 7.63 18.90 23.64
CA ARG A 260 6.53 18.20 24.32
C ARG A 260 5.19 18.40 23.60
N ALA A 261 5.00 19.52 22.91
CA ALA A 261 3.81 19.77 22.10
C ALA A 261 3.82 19.01 20.77
N CYS A 262 4.99 18.55 20.31
CA CYS A 262 5.09 17.73 19.10
C CYS A 262 4.60 16.28 19.37
N SER A 263 3.52 15.88 18.71
CA SER A 263 3.05 14.50 18.68
C SER A 263 3.84 13.62 17.70
N LEU A 264 3.93 12.33 18.01
CA LEU A 264 4.49 11.32 17.10
C LEU A 264 3.65 11.21 15.82
N LEU A 265 4.35 11.10 14.68
CA LEU A 265 3.73 10.80 13.39
C LEU A 265 3.40 9.30 13.33
N LYS A 266 2.20 8.96 12.86
CA LYS A 266 1.73 7.57 12.80
C LYS A 266 0.72 7.39 11.68
N VAL A 267 0.86 6.31 10.92
CA VAL A 267 -0.16 5.94 9.93
C VAL A 267 -1.40 5.44 10.67
N LYS A 268 -2.52 6.14 10.49
CA LYS A 268 -3.77 5.86 11.20
C LYS A 268 -4.72 4.99 10.39
N PHE A 269 -5.49 4.19 11.12
CA PHE A 269 -6.63 3.44 10.60
C PHE A 269 -7.79 3.61 11.58
N GLY A 270 -8.85 4.33 11.15
CA GLY A 270 -9.94 4.73 12.04
C GLY A 270 -9.43 5.46 13.29
N SER A 271 -9.82 4.98 14.46
CA SER A 271 -9.33 5.49 15.75
C SER A 271 -7.96 4.90 16.19
N ASN A 272 -7.47 3.89 15.48
CA ASN A 272 -6.26 3.14 15.81
C ASN A 272 -5.07 3.53 14.91
N PHE A 273 -3.90 2.95 15.16
CA PHE A 273 -2.70 3.15 14.37
C PHE A 273 -1.94 1.83 14.19
N ILE A 274 -1.14 1.75 13.13
CA ILE A 274 -0.30 0.58 12.87
C ILE A 274 0.94 0.64 13.76
N ASP A 275 1.10 -0.37 14.60
CA ASP A 275 2.27 -0.54 15.47
C ASP A 275 3.29 -1.54 14.87
N ARG A 276 4.37 -1.82 15.60
CA ARG A 276 5.39 -2.78 15.16
C ARG A 276 4.91 -4.24 15.16
N GLY A 277 3.94 -4.60 16.01
CA GLY A 277 3.39 -5.95 16.12
C GLY A 277 2.30 -6.25 15.08
N THR A 278 1.70 -5.22 14.49
CA THR A 278 0.58 -5.34 13.54
C THR A 278 0.87 -6.28 12.36
N PRO A 279 2.03 -6.26 11.68
CA PRO A 279 2.32 -7.21 10.61
C PRO A 279 2.27 -8.67 11.09
N LEU A 280 2.80 -8.95 12.29
CA LEU A 280 2.82 -10.30 12.86
C LEU A 280 1.42 -10.76 13.25
N VAL A 281 0.63 -9.90 13.88
CA VAL A 281 -0.76 -10.20 14.26
C VAL A 281 -1.61 -10.51 13.03
N ILE A 282 -1.42 -9.76 11.93
CA ILE A 282 -2.17 -9.98 10.69
C ILE A 282 -1.76 -11.28 10.01
N GLN A 283 -0.46 -11.63 10.03
CA GLN A 283 0.00 -12.90 9.48
C GLN A 283 -0.47 -14.10 10.31
N ASP A 284 -0.40 -13.99 11.65
CA ASP A 284 -0.94 -15.00 12.56
C ASP A 284 -2.45 -15.20 12.34
N PHE A 285 -3.21 -14.11 12.21
CA PHE A 285 -4.61 -14.17 11.83
C PHE A 285 -4.83 -14.92 10.51
N CYS A 286 -4.06 -14.61 9.45
CA CYS A 286 -4.22 -15.27 8.15
C CYS A 286 -3.94 -16.78 8.25
N ILE A 287 -2.88 -17.17 8.96
CA ILE A 287 -2.52 -18.58 9.17
C ILE A 287 -3.61 -19.30 9.97
N ASN A 288 -4.03 -18.73 11.10
CA ASN A 288 -5.03 -19.33 11.98
C ASN A 288 -6.39 -19.51 11.30
N GLN A 289 -6.83 -18.53 10.50
CA GLN A 289 -8.06 -18.65 9.71
C GLN A 289 -7.93 -19.72 8.62
N THR A 290 -6.79 -19.80 7.93
CA THR A 290 -6.53 -20.83 6.91
C THR A 290 -6.55 -22.24 7.51
N VAL A 291 -5.91 -22.42 8.67
CA VAL A 291 -5.91 -23.69 9.42
C VAL A 291 -7.34 -24.05 9.84
N SER A 292 -8.10 -23.09 10.38
CA SER A 292 -9.49 -23.31 10.78
C SER A 292 -10.37 -23.77 9.62
N LEU A 293 -10.28 -23.11 8.45
CA LEU A 293 -11.01 -23.50 7.25
C LEU A 293 -10.61 -24.90 6.76
N THR A 294 -9.31 -25.21 6.80
CA THR A 294 -8.78 -26.53 6.43
C THR A 294 -9.32 -27.63 7.35
N LEU A 295 -9.37 -27.38 8.66
CA LEU A 295 -9.91 -28.34 9.64
C LEU A 295 -11.41 -28.56 9.45
N ILE A 296 -12.18 -27.51 9.13
CA ILE A 296 -13.62 -27.62 8.84
C ILE A 296 -13.83 -28.52 7.61
N ASN A 297 -13.06 -28.32 6.54
CA ASN A 297 -13.15 -29.14 5.32
C ASN A 297 -12.71 -30.59 5.55
N ALA A 298 -11.77 -30.85 6.46
CA ALA A 298 -11.35 -32.20 6.81
C ALA A 298 -12.36 -32.94 7.71
N ALA A 299 -13.26 -32.21 8.38
CA ALA A 299 -14.29 -32.77 9.25
C ALA A 299 -15.63 -33.04 8.55
N SER A 300 -15.84 -32.49 7.35
CA SER A 300 -17.02 -32.71 6.50
C SER A 300 -16.84 -33.90 5.56
#